data_AF-A0A3D2FY19-F1
#
_entry.id   AF-A0A3D2FY19-F1
#
_cell.length_a   1.000
_cell.length_b   1.000
_cell.length_c   1.000
_cell.angle_alpha   90.00
_cell.angle_beta   90.00
_cell.angle_gamma   90.00
#
_symmetry.space_group_name_H-M   'P 1'
#
loop_
_entity.id
_entity.type
_entity.pdbx_description
1 polymer ?
#
loop_
_entity_poly.entity_id
_entity_poly.type
_entity_poly.pdbx_seq_one_letter_code
_entity_poly.pdbx_strand_id
1 'polypeptide(L)'
;MRQVDGGFHYFRAAQSLVILLTALLWMTGFAQTPAAAHLHDNSVIGLRIGTVTVENDKALRVVIETRNPAATRLTLLRDPYRLVVDMPDTDWQVNGVAPRGALAKP
;
A
#
# COMPACT_ATOMS: atom_id res chain seq x y z
N MET A 1 -71.59 -15.36 -14.36
CA MET A 1 -70.47 -14.44 -14.65
C MET A 1 -69.61 -14.36 -13.39
N ARG A 2 -68.49 -15.08 -13.32
CA ARG A 2 -67.66 -15.22 -12.10
C ARG A 2 -66.34 -14.50 -12.34
N GLN A 3 -66.12 -13.42 -11.59
CA GLN A 3 -64.95 -12.56 -11.63
C GLN A 3 -63.72 -13.33 -11.14
N VAL A 4 -62.62 -13.29 -11.89
CA VAL A 4 -61.36 -14.01 -11.60
C VAL A 4 -60.26 -12.97 -11.44
N ASP A 5 -60.32 -12.18 -10.36
CA ASP A 5 -59.46 -11.00 -10.21
C ASP A 5 -58.33 -11.18 -9.20
N GLY A 6 -58.29 -12.31 -8.46
CA GLY A 6 -57.30 -12.52 -7.41
C GLY A 6 -55.86 -12.72 -7.91
N GLY A 7 -55.66 -13.43 -9.02
CA GLY A 7 -54.32 -13.87 -9.45
C GLY A 7 -53.38 -12.75 -9.92
N PHE A 8 -53.94 -11.65 -10.44
CA PHE A 8 -53.16 -10.56 -11.02
C PHE A 8 -52.47 -9.67 -9.97
N HIS A 9 -53.07 -9.55 -8.77
CA HIS A 9 -52.52 -8.74 -7.69
C HIS A 9 -51.32 -9.41 -6.99
N TYR A 10 -51.37 -10.73 -6.78
CA TYR A 10 -50.25 -11.47 -6.19
C TYR A 10 -49.04 -11.52 -7.12
N PHE A 11 -49.26 -11.59 -8.43
CA PHE A 11 -48.18 -11.60 -9.43
C PHE A 11 -47.42 -10.26 -9.46
N ARG A 12 -48.15 -9.14 -9.37
CA ARG A 12 -47.56 -7.79 -9.30
C ARG A 12 -46.82 -7.54 -7.99
N ALA A 13 -47.34 -8.03 -6.87
CA ALA A 13 -46.68 -7.92 -5.57
C ALA A 13 -45.37 -8.73 -5.51
N ALA A 14 -45.38 -9.96 -6.05
CA ALA A 14 -44.19 -10.80 -6.13
C ALA A 14 -43.11 -10.18 -7.03
N GLN A 15 -43.50 -9.59 -8.16
CA GLN A 15 -42.57 -8.91 -9.07
C GLN A 15 -41.93 -7.67 -8.44
N SER A 16 -42.69 -6.86 -7.70
CA SER A 16 -42.16 -5.70 -6.97
C SER A 16 -41.15 -6.10 -5.89
N LEU A 17 -41.38 -7.22 -5.20
CA LEU A 17 -40.48 -7.74 -4.17
C LEU A 17 -39.15 -8.22 -4.79
N VAL A 18 -39.19 -8.90 -5.92
CA VAL A 18 -37.98 -9.34 -6.64
C VAL A 18 -37.16 -8.14 -7.10
N ILE A 19 -37.80 -7.09 -7.63
CA ILE A 19 -37.11 -5.87 -8.06
C ILE A 19 -36.43 -5.18 -6.87
N LEU A 20 -37.12 -5.05 -5.73
CA LEU A 20 -36.57 -4.48 -4.50
C LEU A 20 -35.36 -5.28 -3.98
N LEU A 21 -35.46 -6.61 -3.97
CA LEU A 21 -34.36 -7.49 -3.53
C LEU A 21 -33.16 -7.39 -4.46
N THR A 22 -33.38 -7.33 -5.79
CA THR A 22 -32.28 -7.10 -6.73
C THR A 22 -31.64 -5.73 -6.56
N ALA A 23 -32.42 -4.65 -6.41
CA ALA A 23 -31.89 -3.30 -6.20
C ALA A 23 -31.04 -3.21 -4.90
N LEU A 24 -31.48 -3.88 -3.83
CA LEU A 24 -30.74 -3.98 -2.58
C LEU A 24 -29.41 -4.73 -2.75
N LEU A 25 -29.40 -5.79 -3.57
CA LEU A 25 -28.20 -6.56 -3.91
C LEU A 25 -27.20 -5.76 -4.76
N TRP A 26 -27.69 -4.90 -5.67
CA TRP A 26 -26.83 -3.99 -6.44
C TRP A 26 -26.25 -2.87 -5.57
N MET A 27 -26.97 -2.42 -4.54
CA MET A 27 -26.48 -1.40 -3.61
C MET A 27 -25.35 -1.91 -2.69
N THR A 28 -25.31 -3.21 -2.36
CA THR A 28 -24.22 -3.78 -1.55
C THR A 28 -22.97 -4.11 -2.38
N GLY A 29 -23.10 -4.28 -3.70
CA GLY A 29 -21.98 -4.62 -4.60
C GLY A 29 -21.03 -3.46 -4.95
N PHE A 30 -21.43 -2.21 -4.70
CA PHE A 30 -20.62 -1.01 -4.97
C PHE A 30 -19.80 -0.51 -3.78
N ALA A 31 -19.84 -1.19 -2.63
CA ALA A 31 -18.90 -0.95 -1.54
C ALA A 31 -17.55 -1.64 -1.82
N GLN A 32 -16.91 -1.30 -2.95
CA GLN A 32 -15.47 -1.54 -3.09
C GLN A 32 -14.79 -0.58 -2.11
N THR A 33 -14.41 -1.11 -0.94
CA THR A 33 -13.59 -0.40 0.03
C THR A 33 -12.36 0.16 -0.69
N PRO A 34 -11.97 1.42 -0.42
CA PRO A 34 -10.79 2.02 -1.04
C PRO A 34 -9.61 1.08 -0.83
N ALA A 35 -8.79 0.94 -1.88
CA ALA A 35 -7.52 0.23 -1.84
C ALA A 35 -6.85 0.51 -0.50
N ALA A 36 -6.53 -0.53 0.26
CA ALA A 36 -5.83 -0.39 1.52
C ALA A 36 -4.64 0.54 1.28
N ALA A 37 -4.66 1.72 1.91
CA ALA A 37 -3.47 2.54 1.98
C ALA A 37 -2.40 1.62 2.58
N HIS A 38 -1.35 1.33 1.81
CA HIS A 38 -0.18 0.67 2.36
C HIS A 38 0.36 1.60 3.43
N LEU A 39 0.00 1.34 4.69
CA LEU A 39 0.57 2.04 5.82
C LEU A 39 1.99 1.47 5.94
N HIS A 40 2.97 2.28 5.57
CA HIS A 40 4.37 1.91 5.74
C HIS A 40 4.64 1.90 7.25
N ASP A 41 4.67 0.71 7.86
CA ASP A 41 4.86 0.55 9.31
C ASP A 41 6.32 0.76 9.76
N ASN A 42 7.21 1.15 8.84
CA ASN A 42 8.60 1.43 9.13
C ASN A 42 9.08 2.74 8.51
N SER A 43 10.16 3.28 9.05
CA SER A 43 10.75 4.52 8.58
C SER A 43 12.26 4.53 8.79
N VAL A 44 12.99 5.06 7.82
CA VAL A 44 14.38 5.50 8.00
C VAL A 44 14.37 6.78 8.82
N ILE A 45 14.97 6.75 10.00
CA ILE A 45 14.98 7.86 10.98
C ILE A 45 16.36 8.51 11.12
N GLY A 46 17.41 7.87 10.61
CA GLY A 46 18.77 8.38 10.70
C GLY A 46 19.68 7.83 9.60
N LEU A 47 20.66 8.64 9.22
CA LEU A 47 21.73 8.25 8.29
C LEU A 47 23.06 8.72 8.87
N ARG A 48 24.03 7.81 8.98
CA ARG A 48 25.40 8.14 9.41
C ARG A 48 26.41 7.60 8.43
N ILE A 49 27.50 8.34 8.30
CA ILE A 49 28.66 7.96 7.51
C ILE A 49 29.87 8.00 8.44
N GLY A 50 30.71 6.99 8.37
CA GLY A 50 31.95 6.93 9.12
C GLY A 50 32.98 6.04 8.43
N THR A 51 34.14 5.94 9.03
CA THR A 51 35.23 5.09 8.55
C THR A 51 35.40 3.93 9.50
N VAL A 52 35.72 2.76 8.95
CA VAL A 52 36.03 1.53 9.70
C VAL A 52 37.29 0.90 9.16
N THR A 53 37.88 0.00 9.93
CA THR A 53 38.95 -0.86 9.44
C THR A 53 38.38 -2.26 9.19
N VAL A 54 38.57 -2.79 7.99
CA VAL A 54 38.21 -4.16 7.59
C VAL A 54 39.47 -4.79 7.03
N GLU A 55 39.94 -5.89 7.64
CA GLU A 55 41.13 -6.63 7.16
C GLU A 55 42.39 -5.75 6.98
N ASN A 56 42.61 -4.82 7.92
CA ASN A 56 43.66 -3.78 7.92
C ASN A 56 43.47 -2.61 6.93
N ASP A 57 42.43 -2.64 6.09
CA ASP A 57 42.12 -1.56 5.16
C ASP A 57 41.06 -0.61 5.71
N LYS A 58 41.19 0.69 5.40
CA LYS A 58 40.14 1.67 5.69
C LYS A 58 38.98 1.50 4.71
N ALA A 59 37.79 1.31 5.24
CA ALA A 59 36.55 1.23 4.49
C ALA A 59 35.51 2.25 4.97
N LEU A 60 34.55 2.56 4.11
CA LEU A 60 33.41 3.41 4.42
C LEU A 60 32.32 2.58 5.13
N ARG A 61 31.78 3.09 6.24
CA ARG A 61 30.57 2.57 6.89
C ARG A 61 29.42 3.54 6.67
N VAL A 62 28.34 3.03 6.10
CA VAL A 62 27.04 3.71 6.07
C VAL A 62 26.11 3.01 7.05
N VAL A 63 25.46 3.76 7.93
CA VAL A 63 24.46 3.25 8.87
C VAL A 63 23.12 3.88 8.55
N ILE A 64 22.14 3.04 8.27
CA ILE A 64 20.75 3.43 8.04
C ILE A 64 19.96 3.00 9.28
N GLU A 65 19.48 3.97 10.05
CA GLU A 65 18.69 3.71 11.25
C GLU A 65 17.21 3.62 10.87
N THR A 66 16.54 2.56 11.32
CA THR A 66 15.11 2.35 11.10
C THR A 66 14.35 2.25 12.42
N ARG A 67 13.06 2.61 12.40
CA ARG A 67 12.19 2.50 13.58
C ARG A 67 11.98 1.04 14.01
N ASN A 68 11.80 0.17 13.04
CA ASN A 68 11.65 -1.27 13.20
C ASN A 68 12.69 -2.01 12.34
N PRO A 69 13.02 -3.29 12.60
CA PRO A 69 13.84 -4.08 11.68
C PRO A 69 13.26 -4.05 10.26
N ALA A 70 14.10 -3.75 9.26
CA ALA A 70 13.68 -3.64 7.86
C ALA A 70 14.23 -4.81 7.03
N ALA A 71 13.41 -5.35 6.14
CA ALA A 71 13.90 -6.19 5.05
C ALA A 71 14.65 -5.31 4.05
N THR A 72 15.81 -5.75 3.57
CA THR A 72 16.63 -4.97 2.65
C THR A 72 17.13 -5.80 1.48
N ARG A 73 17.32 -5.16 0.33
CA ARG A 73 18.02 -5.72 -0.82
C ARG A 73 19.16 -4.79 -1.22
N LEU A 74 20.34 -5.38 -1.45
CA LEU A 74 21.51 -4.66 -1.93
C LEU A 74 21.73 -4.99 -3.41
N THR A 75 21.80 -3.94 -4.22
CA THR A 75 22.09 -4.05 -5.65
C THR A 75 23.28 -3.18 -6.00
N LEU A 76 24.25 -3.75 -6.72
CA LEU A 76 25.36 -2.99 -7.24
C LEU A 76 25.17 -2.73 -8.74
N LEU A 77 25.01 -1.46 -9.09
CA LEU A 77 24.90 -1.02 -10.48
C LEU A 77 26.27 -0.58 -10.99
N ARG A 78 26.59 -0.99 -12.22
CA ARG A 78 27.77 -0.53 -12.96
C ARG A 78 27.31 0.53 -13.95
N ASP A 79 28.11 1.60 -14.08
CA ASP A 79 27.92 2.73 -15.01
C ASP A 79 26.71 3.68 -14.75
N PRO A 80 26.89 4.76 -13.97
CA PRO A 80 27.97 4.97 -12.99
C PRO A 80 27.84 4.00 -11.82
N TYR A 81 28.95 3.76 -11.12
CA TYR A 81 29.00 2.84 -9.98
C TYR A 81 28.07 3.33 -8.85
N ARG A 82 27.05 2.55 -8.51
CA ARG A 82 26.09 2.87 -7.44
C ARG A 82 25.78 1.65 -6.61
N LEU A 83 25.86 1.79 -5.29
CA LEU A 83 25.25 0.85 -4.34
C LEU A 83 23.82 1.31 -4.05
N VAL A 84 22.84 0.47 -4.36
CA VAL A 84 21.43 0.71 -4.10
C VAL A 84 20.98 -0.17 -2.95
N VAL A 85 20.27 0.45 -1.99
CA VAL A 85 19.65 -0.25 -0.86
C VAL A 85 18.15 -0.08 -0.98
N ASP A 86 17.46 -1.16 -1.34
CA ASP A 86 15.99 -1.15 -1.41
C ASP A 86 15.42 -1.57 -0.06
N MET A 87 14.47 -0.78 0.45
CA MET A 87 13.80 -0.99 1.74
C MET A 87 12.29 -0.89 1.52
N PRO A 88 11.61 -1.98 1.12
CA PRO A 88 10.16 -1.95 0.89
C PRO A 88 9.41 -1.56 2.15
N ASP A 89 8.23 -0.96 1.97
CA ASP A 89 7.31 -0.57 3.06
C ASP A 89 7.98 0.31 4.15
N THR A 90 9.03 1.05 3.77
CA THR A 90 9.80 1.90 4.67
C THR A 90 9.81 3.35 4.17
N ASP A 91 9.29 4.27 4.99
CA ASP A 91 9.24 5.70 4.67
C ASP A 91 10.54 6.44 5.00
N TRP A 92 10.75 7.59 4.34
CA TRP A 92 11.87 8.48 4.66
C TRP A 92 11.44 9.51 5.72
N GLN A 93 12.08 9.46 6.90
CA GLN A 93 11.82 10.39 8.02
C GLN A 93 13.12 10.88 8.68
N VAL A 94 14.19 11.03 7.90
CA VAL A 94 15.45 11.59 8.40
C VAL A 94 15.32 13.10 8.56
N ASN A 95 15.39 13.58 9.80
CA ASN A 95 15.32 15.01 10.09
C ASN A 95 16.46 15.79 9.42
N GLY A 96 16.13 16.91 8.78
CA GLY A 96 17.11 17.81 8.15
C GLY A 96 17.69 17.31 6.83
N VAL A 97 17.32 16.10 6.37
CA VAL A 97 17.72 15.58 5.06
C VAL A 97 16.47 15.36 4.23
N ALA A 98 16.19 16.28 3.30
CA ALA A 98 15.06 16.13 2.41
C ALA A 98 15.22 14.87 1.55
N PRO A 99 14.16 14.05 1.37
CA PRO A 99 14.19 12.97 0.40
C PRO A 99 14.45 13.55 -0.99
N ARG A 100 15.19 12.82 -1.83
CA ARG A 100 15.54 13.26 -3.20
C ARG A 100 15.26 12.17 -4.22
N GLY A 101 14.98 12.59 -5.45
CA GLY A 101 14.69 11.67 -6.56
C GLY A 101 13.45 10.81 -6.26
N ALA A 102 13.53 9.51 -6.56
CA ALA A 102 12.42 8.57 -6.33
C ALA A 102 12.04 8.37 -4.84
N LEU A 103 12.84 8.88 -3.90
CA LEU A 103 12.53 8.85 -2.47
C LEU A 103 11.62 10.01 -2.05
N ALA A 104 11.56 11.09 -2.83
CA ALA A 104 10.57 12.13 -2.61
C ALA A 104 9.24 11.58 -3.12
N LYS A 105 8.40 11.07 -2.20
CA LYS A 105 7.00 10.76 -2.55
C LYS A 105 6.36 12.02 -3.18
N PRO A 106 5.53 11.87 -4.22
CA PRO A 106 4.69 12.97 -4.69
C PRO A 106 3.73 13.47 -3.60
#